data_AF-A0A2H1W8F9-F1
#
_entry.id   AF-A0A2H1W8F9-F1
#
_cell.length_a   1.000
_cell.length_b   1.000
_cell.length_c   1.000
_cell.angle_alpha   90.00
_cell.angle_beta   90.00
_cell.angle_gamma   90.00
#
_symmetry.space_group_name_H-M   'P 1'
#
loop_
_entity.id
_entity.type
_entity.pdbx_description
1 polymer ?
#
loop_
_entity_poly.entity_id
_entity_poly.type
_entity_poly.pdbx_seq_one_letter_code
_entity_poly.pdbx_strand_id
1 'polypeptide(L)'
;SAGPVVRHASINDIIRRALASAGVPAVLVPNGLVRNEGKKPDSMSLLPWKMGRPLVWDATCVDTLAPSHLLSTAACAGAATCAVEKRRKYSNLVGNNCFEPFGVDTLGPWGPGAYTVFKEIARKLIYSTRDQKAVTV
;
A
#
# COMPACT_ATOMS: atom_id res chain seq x y z
N SER A 1 -17.10 16.55 -4.31
CA SER A 1 -16.16 16.30 -3.19
C SER A 1 -14.92 15.61 -3.75
N ALA A 2 -13.76 16.28 -3.75
CA ALA A 2 -12.48 15.77 -4.30
C ALA A 2 -11.61 15.04 -3.25
N GLY A 3 -12.09 14.89 -2.01
CA GLY A 3 -11.33 14.37 -0.87
C GLY A 3 -10.72 12.98 -1.07
N PRO A 4 -11.46 11.98 -1.60
CA PRO A 4 -10.92 10.64 -1.80
C PRO A 4 -9.75 10.58 -2.80
N VAL A 5 -9.85 11.33 -3.91
CA VAL A 5 -8.83 11.35 -4.97
C VAL A 5 -7.54 12.00 -4.48
N VAL A 6 -7.65 13.12 -3.75
CA VAL A 6 -6.48 13.82 -3.18
C VAL A 6 -5.77 12.95 -2.14
N ARG A 7 -6.51 12.30 -1.23
CA ARG A 7 -5.91 11.42 -0.20
C ARG A 7 -5.19 10.23 -0.81
N HIS A 8 -5.82 9.60 -1.80
CA HIS A 8 -5.23 8.49 -2.53
C HIS A 8 -3.89 8.88 -3.19
N ALA A 9 -3.86 9.99 -3.92
CA ALA A 9 -2.65 10.49 -4.57
C ALA A 9 -1.54 10.83 -3.55
N SER A 10 -1.90 11.51 -2.45
CA SER A 10 -0.95 11.85 -1.39
C SER A 10 -0.33 10.63 -0.72
N ILE A 11 -1.12 9.61 -0.41
CA ILE A 11 -0.62 8.35 0.19
C ILE A 11 0.38 7.68 -0.77
N ASN A 12 0.01 7.57 -2.04
CA ASN A 12 0.89 6.97 -3.06
C ASN A 12 2.20 7.74 -3.22
N ASP A 13 2.18 9.07 -3.23
CA ASP A 13 3.41 9.87 -3.30
C ASP A 13 4.29 9.70 -2.05
N ILE A 14 3.70 9.67 -0.85
CA ILE A 14 4.45 9.43 0.40
C ILE A 14 5.14 8.07 0.37
N ILE A 15 4.42 7.00 -0.02
CA ILE A 15 4.99 5.65 -0.12
C ILE A 15 6.12 5.63 -1.15
N ARG A 16 5.92 6.24 -2.32
CA ARG A 16 6.93 6.35 -3.38
C ARG A 16 8.20 7.06 -2.89
N ARG A 17 8.06 8.19 -2.19
CA ARG A 17 9.21 8.93 -1.63
C ARG A 17 9.92 8.12 -0.55
N ALA A 18 9.19 7.45 0.33
CA ALA A 18 9.78 6.61 1.36
C ALA A 18 10.57 5.42 0.77
N LEU A 19 10.02 4.79 -0.27
CA LEU A 19 10.70 3.75 -1.04
C LEU A 19 11.98 4.28 -1.72
N ALA A 20 11.92 5.45 -2.34
CA ALA A 20 13.08 6.09 -2.96
C ALA A 20 14.20 6.38 -1.93
N SER A 21 13.83 6.91 -0.76
CA SER A 21 14.78 7.12 0.36
C SER A 21 15.38 5.80 0.86
N ALA A 22 14.66 4.69 0.74
CA ALA A 22 15.13 3.34 1.07
C ALA A 22 15.94 2.68 -0.06
N GLY A 23 16.28 3.41 -1.13
CA GLY A 23 17.03 2.90 -2.28
C GLY A 23 16.20 2.01 -3.22
N VAL A 24 14.87 2.02 -3.11
CA VAL A 24 13.96 1.23 -3.95
C VAL A 24 13.07 2.20 -4.74
N PRO A 25 13.52 2.76 -5.87
CA PRO A 25 12.69 3.68 -6.65
C PRO A 25 11.40 3.00 -7.11
N ALA A 26 10.33 3.78 -7.24
CA ALA A 26 9.00 3.28 -7.60
C ALA A 26 8.28 4.23 -8.56
N VAL A 27 7.36 3.66 -9.33
CA VAL A 27 6.53 4.37 -10.32
C VAL A 27 5.06 4.34 -9.89
N LEU A 28 4.38 5.46 -10.08
CA LEU A 28 2.93 5.56 -9.98
C LEU A 28 2.34 5.27 -11.36
N VAL A 29 1.34 4.40 -11.40
CA VAL A 29 0.56 4.01 -12.57
C VAL A 29 1.43 3.27 -13.62
N PRO A 30 2.03 2.12 -13.24
CA PRO A 30 2.89 1.34 -14.12
C PRO A 30 2.16 0.90 -15.40
N ASN A 31 2.74 1.20 -16.56
CA ASN A 31 2.21 0.74 -17.85
C ASN A 31 2.61 -0.71 -18.10
N GLY A 32 1.69 -1.53 -18.62
CA GLY A 32 1.97 -2.89 -19.08
C GLY A 32 2.07 -3.98 -18.01
N LEU A 33 1.79 -3.69 -16.74
CA LEU A 33 1.88 -4.67 -15.63
C LEU A 33 0.86 -5.82 -15.72
N VAL A 34 -0.27 -5.62 -16.42
CA VAL A 34 -1.32 -6.63 -16.58
C VAL A 34 -1.78 -6.64 -18.03
N ARG A 35 -1.27 -7.58 -18.82
CA ARG A 35 -1.57 -7.69 -20.26
C ARG A 35 -2.96 -8.26 -20.58
N ASN A 36 -3.66 -8.88 -19.62
CA ASN A 36 -4.85 -9.68 -19.96
C ASN A 36 -6.18 -9.32 -19.25
N GLU A 37 -6.22 -8.44 -18.24
CA GLU A 37 -7.48 -8.22 -17.47
C GLU A 37 -7.87 -6.76 -17.18
N GLY A 38 -7.15 -5.76 -17.71
CA GLY A 38 -7.49 -4.35 -17.49
C GLY A 38 -7.38 -3.85 -16.03
N LYS A 39 -6.99 -4.72 -15.09
CA LYS A 39 -6.75 -4.36 -13.68
C LYS A 39 -5.36 -3.74 -13.55
N LYS A 40 -5.31 -2.41 -13.43
CA LYS A 40 -4.07 -1.65 -13.24
C LYS A 40 -3.87 -1.37 -11.75
N PRO A 41 -2.84 -1.93 -11.09
CA PRO A 41 -2.47 -1.49 -9.74
C PRO A 41 -1.90 -0.08 -9.81
N ASP A 42 -2.08 0.71 -8.76
CA ASP A 42 -1.75 2.13 -8.78
C ASP A 42 -0.25 2.39 -8.78
N SER A 43 0.56 1.46 -8.27
CA SER A 43 2.00 1.69 -8.11
C SER A 43 2.81 0.41 -8.07
N MET A 44 4.10 0.52 -8.41
CA MET A 44 5.04 -0.59 -8.41
C MET A 44 6.48 -0.13 -8.14
N SER A 45 7.27 -0.93 -7.43
CA SER A 45 8.72 -0.71 -7.32
C SER A 45 9.47 -1.12 -8.59
N LEU A 46 10.49 -0.35 -8.96
CA LEU A 46 11.35 -0.63 -10.12
C LEU A 46 12.44 -1.66 -9.79
N LEU A 47 12.81 -1.76 -8.51
CA LEU A 47 13.76 -2.76 -8.02
C LEU A 47 13.06 -3.87 -7.22
N PRO A 48 13.71 -5.04 -7.09
CA PRO A 48 13.23 -6.11 -6.22
C PRO A 48 12.96 -5.63 -4.79
N TRP A 49 11.77 -5.94 -4.31
CA TRP A 49 11.34 -5.66 -2.95
C TRP A 49 11.73 -6.79 -2.00
N LYS A 50 11.32 -8.01 -2.34
CA LYS A 50 11.52 -9.23 -1.55
C LYS A 50 11.61 -10.44 -2.47
N MET A 51 12.56 -11.35 -2.22
CA MET A 51 12.76 -12.58 -3.01
C MET A 51 12.89 -12.32 -4.53
N GLY A 52 13.62 -11.28 -4.93
CA GLY A 52 13.77 -10.93 -6.36
C GLY A 52 12.52 -10.33 -7.02
N ARG A 53 11.40 -10.19 -6.30
CA ARG A 53 10.12 -9.74 -6.85
C ARG A 53 9.85 -8.28 -6.50
N PRO A 54 9.28 -7.49 -7.43
CA PRO A 54 8.91 -6.10 -7.17
C PRO A 54 7.69 -6.00 -6.24
N LEU A 55 7.62 -4.94 -5.46
CA LEU A 55 6.43 -4.56 -4.69
C LEU A 55 5.40 -3.99 -5.66
N VAL A 56 4.15 -4.40 -5.50
CA VAL A 56 2.99 -3.76 -6.11
C VAL A 56 2.03 -3.41 -4.99
N TRP A 57 1.52 -2.19 -4.99
CA TRP A 57 0.53 -1.77 -4.01
C TRP A 57 -0.58 -0.96 -4.67
N ASP A 58 -1.73 -0.97 -4.00
CA ASP A 58 -2.91 -0.20 -4.33
C ASP A 58 -3.35 0.45 -3.01
N ALA A 59 -3.32 1.79 -2.98
CA ALA A 59 -3.59 2.56 -1.78
C ALA A 59 -5.07 2.90 -1.68
N THR A 60 -5.65 2.73 -0.50
CA THR A 60 -7.05 3.10 -0.27
C THR A 60 -7.15 3.86 1.05
N CYS A 61 -7.81 5.02 0.98
CA CYS A 61 -8.22 5.75 2.16
C CYS A 61 -9.72 5.51 2.37
N VAL A 62 -10.07 4.83 3.45
CA VAL A 62 -11.45 4.47 3.80
C VAL A 62 -11.95 5.33 4.94
N ASP A 63 -13.26 5.47 5.04
CA ASP A 63 -13.94 6.14 6.14
C ASP A 63 -14.78 5.11 6.89
N THR A 64 -14.35 4.76 8.10
CA THR A 64 -15.07 3.79 8.95
C THR A 64 -16.49 4.21 9.29
N LEU A 65 -16.78 5.52 9.28
CA LEU A 65 -18.10 6.07 9.55
C LEU A 65 -18.98 6.17 8.30
N ALA A 66 -18.46 5.82 7.12
CA ALA A 66 -19.27 5.78 5.92
C ALA A 66 -20.43 4.77 6.07
N PRO A 67 -21.67 5.12 5.64
CA PRO A 67 -22.82 4.23 5.78
C PRO A 67 -22.63 2.81 5.25
N SER A 68 -21.84 2.65 4.17
CA SER A 68 -21.49 1.34 3.58
C SER A 68 -20.58 0.48 4.45
N HIS A 69 -19.88 1.07 5.42
CA HIS A 69 -18.96 0.38 6.31
C HIS A 69 -19.53 0.17 7.72
N LEU A 70 -20.56 0.92 8.13
CA LEU A 70 -21.10 0.91 9.50
C LEU A 70 -21.42 -0.49 10.03
N LEU A 71 -22.05 -1.36 9.23
CA LEU A 71 -22.38 -2.71 9.68
C LEU A 71 -21.14 -3.55 9.99
N SER A 72 -20.11 -3.48 9.15
CA SER A 72 -18.89 -4.26 9.34
C SER A 72 -17.97 -3.65 10.40
N THR A 73 -17.89 -2.32 10.48
CA THR A 73 -17.05 -1.61 11.45
C THR A 73 -17.63 -1.59 12.85
N ALA A 74 -18.95 -1.63 13.01
CA ALA A 74 -19.60 -1.83 14.30
C ALA A 74 -19.30 -3.23 14.88
N ALA A 75 -19.19 -4.25 14.02
CA ALA A 75 -18.90 -5.61 14.43
C ALA A 75 -17.40 -5.87 14.68
N CYS A 76 -16.52 -5.22 13.91
CA CYS A 76 -15.08 -5.47 13.96
C CYS A 76 -14.28 -4.19 13.70
N ALA A 77 -13.46 -3.80 14.68
CA ALA A 77 -12.55 -2.68 14.53
C ALA A 77 -11.59 -2.92 13.34
N GLY A 78 -11.42 -1.92 12.48
CA GLY A 78 -10.58 -2.02 11.28
C GLY A 78 -11.22 -2.76 10.11
N ALA A 79 -12.50 -3.16 10.18
CA ALA A 79 -13.17 -3.82 9.07
C ALA A 79 -13.18 -2.99 7.76
N ALA A 80 -13.20 -1.65 7.86
CA ALA A 80 -13.11 -0.79 6.68
C ALA A 80 -11.76 -0.88 5.96
N THR A 81 -10.65 -1.12 6.69
CA THR A 81 -9.31 -1.28 6.09
C THR A 81 -9.03 -2.73 5.70
N CYS A 82 -10.02 -3.63 5.85
CA CYS A 82 -9.92 -5.02 5.45
C CYS A 82 -9.72 -5.12 3.93
N ALA A 83 -8.55 -5.59 3.54
CA ALA A 83 -8.15 -5.58 2.15
C ALA A 83 -8.48 -6.87 1.37
N VAL A 84 -9.44 -7.66 1.86
CA VAL A 84 -9.82 -8.96 1.25
C VAL A 84 -10.22 -8.78 -0.22
N GLU A 85 -11.02 -7.75 -0.52
CA GLU A 85 -11.45 -7.46 -1.89
C GLU A 85 -10.27 -7.14 -2.82
N LYS A 86 -9.32 -6.32 -2.36
CA LYS A 86 -8.13 -5.95 -3.13
C LYS A 86 -7.21 -7.16 -3.34
N ARG A 87 -7.00 -7.99 -2.31
CA ARG A 87 -6.22 -9.24 -2.47
C ARG A 87 -6.87 -10.20 -3.45
N ARG A 88 -8.21 -10.32 -3.43
CA ARG A 88 -8.95 -11.12 -4.40
C ARG A 88 -8.82 -10.55 -5.81
N LYS A 89 -8.99 -9.23 -5.96
CA LYS A 89 -8.88 -8.51 -7.24
C LYS A 89 -7.54 -8.75 -7.94
N TYR A 90 -6.44 -8.73 -7.18
CA TYR A 90 -5.07 -8.86 -7.70
C TYR A 90 -4.42 -10.21 -7.38
N SER A 91 -5.23 -11.25 -7.15
CA SER A 91 -4.73 -12.60 -6.87
C SER A 91 -3.80 -13.14 -7.97
N ASN A 92 -4.02 -12.73 -9.23
CA ASN A 92 -3.17 -13.07 -10.38
C ASN A 92 -1.77 -12.45 -10.33
N LEU A 93 -1.53 -11.42 -9.52
CA LEU A 93 -0.19 -10.84 -9.30
C LEU A 93 0.63 -11.67 -8.31
N VAL A 94 -0.04 -12.52 -7.53
CA VAL A 94 0.60 -13.40 -6.55
C VAL A 94 1.36 -14.50 -7.30
N GLY A 95 2.68 -14.44 -7.22
CA GLY A 95 3.63 -15.35 -7.88
C GLY A 95 4.82 -14.58 -8.43
N ASN A 96 4.54 -13.56 -9.23
CA ASN A 96 5.56 -12.70 -9.86
C ASN A 96 5.80 -11.40 -9.10
N ASN A 97 4.82 -10.90 -8.33
CA ASN A 97 4.90 -9.61 -7.65
C ASN A 97 4.55 -9.73 -6.17
N CYS A 98 5.26 -9.03 -5.30
CA CYS A 98 4.84 -8.89 -3.90
C CYS A 98 3.67 -7.91 -3.85
N PHE A 99 2.43 -8.40 -3.92
CA PHE A 99 1.25 -7.54 -3.81
C PHE A 99 0.88 -7.30 -2.35
N GLU A 100 0.86 -6.04 -1.93
CA GLU A 100 0.34 -5.63 -0.63
C GLU A 100 -0.67 -4.48 -0.78
N PRO A 101 -1.92 -4.65 -0.33
CA PRO A 101 -2.87 -3.55 -0.28
C PRO A 101 -2.51 -2.57 0.84
N PHE A 102 -2.54 -1.28 0.54
CA PHE A 102 -2.22 -0.23 1.50
C PHE A 102 -3.50 0.51 1.94
N GLY A 103 -4.23 -0.11 2.87
CA GLY A 103 -5.45 0.46 3.43
C GLY A 103 -5.15 1.35 4.64
N VAL A 104 -5.63 2.58 4.64
CA VAL A 104 -5.63 3.47 5.80
C VAL A 104 -7.01 4.04 6.03
N ASP A 105 -7.40 4.15 7.29
CA ASP A 105 -8.63 4.79 7.69
C ASP A 105 -8.37 6.27 7.99
N THR A 106 -9.30 7.12 7.59
CA THR A 106 -9.36 8.53 7.99
C THR A 106 -9.26 8.76 9.50
N LEU A 107 -9.71 7.80 10.33
CA LEU A 107 -9.64 7.88 11.78
C LEU A 107 -8.33 7.35 12.38
N GLY A 108 -7.38 6.91 11.54
CA GLY A 108 -6.04 6.50 11.98
C GLY A 108 -5.69 5.01 11.87
N PRO A 109 -6.62 4.04 11.97
CA PRO A 109 -6.29 2.63 11.79
C PRO A 109 -5.66 2.32 10.43
N TRP A 110 -4.59 1.52 10.42
CA TRP A 110 -3.97 1.02 9.18
C TRP A 110 -4.29 -0.46 9.00
N GLY A 111 -4.47 -0.87 7.75
CA GLY A 111 -4.67 -2.26 7.40
C GLY A 111 -3.37 -3.07 7.55
N PRO A 112 -3.46 -4.41 7.71
CA PRO A 112 -2.26 -5.26 7.88
C PRO A 112 -1.25 -5.14 6.74
N GLY A 113 -1.70 -4.99 5.50
CA GLY A 113 -0.81 -4.80 4.34
C GLY A 113 -0.03 -3.48 4.40
N ALA A 114 -0.66 -2.40 4.88
CA ALA A 114 0.00 -1.12 5.07
C ALA A 114 1.11 -1.22 6.13
N TYR A 115 0.84 -1.89 7.25
CA TYR A 115 1.85 -2.15 8.28
C TYR A 115 3.02 -3.02 7.78
N THR A 116 2.74 -4.04 6.97
CA THR A 116 3.79 -4.88 6.35
C THR A 116 4.72 -4.05 5.48
N VAL A 117 4.16 -3.21 4.60
CA VAL A 117 4.95 -2.31 3.74
C VAL A 117 5.75 -1.32 4.58
N PHE A 118 5.11 -0.66 5.55
CA PHE A 118 5.77 0.29 6.44
C PHE A 118 6.97 -0.31 7.16
N LYS A 119 6.81 -1.46 7.82
CA LYS A 119 7.90 -2.11 8.57
C LYS A 119 9.08 -2.47 7.69
N GLU A 120 8.82 -2.94 6.48
CA GLU A 120 9.89 -3.27 5.53
C GLU A 120 10.58 -2.04 4.96
N ILE A 121 9.85 -0.96 4.66
CA ILE A 121 10.46 0.32 4.27
C ILE A 121 11.36 0.82 5.40
N ALA A 122 10.87 0.83 6.63
CA ALA A 122 11.62 1.23 7.81
C ALA A 122 12.92 0.40 7.99
N ARG A 123 12.85 -0.92 7.84
CA ARG A 123 14.02 -1.79 7.88
C ARG A 123 15.05 -1.44 6.81
N LYS A 124 14.60 -1.24 5.56
CA LYS A 124 15.48 -0.88 4.44
C LYS A 124 16.10 0.51 4.62
N LEU A 125 15.34 1.46 5.16
CA LEU A 125 15.85 2.79 5.51
C LEU A 125 17.01 2.69 6.50
N ILE A 126 16.81 2.01 7.63
CA ILE A 126 17.84 1.81 8.65
C ILE A 126 19.10 1.17 8.04
N TYR A 127 18.93 0.18 7.17
CA TYR A 127 20.06 -0.46 6.49
C TYR A 127 20.78 0.49 5.54
N SER A 128 20.05 1.32 4.80
CA SER A 128 20.62 2.26 3.83
C SER A 128 21.35 3.45 4.47
N THR A 129 20.84 3.99 5.58
CA THR A 129 21.45 5.16 6.25
C THR A 129 22.48 4.78 7.31
N ARG A 130 22.51 3.52 7.77
CA ARG A 130 23.27 3.06 8.95
C ARG A 130 22.96 3.85 10.24
N ASP A 131 21.89 4.63 10.25
CA ASP A 131 21.47 5.46 11.38
C ASP A 131 20.20 4.86 12.01
N GLN A 132 20.36 4.28 13.21
CA GLN A 132 19.30 3.56 13.92
C GLN A 132 18.20 4.49 14.49
N LYS A 133 18.37 5.82 14.42
CA LYS A 133 17.44 6.78 15.03
C LYS A 133 16.25 7.17 14.14
N ALA A 134 16.20 6.70 12.89
CA ALA A 134 15.20 7.17 11.91
C ALA A 134 13.80 6.55 12.05
N VAL A 135 13.58 5.60 12.96
CA VAL A 135 12.32 4.84 13.05
C VAL A 135 11.88 4.70 14.51
N THR A 136 11.35 5.77 15.08
CA THR A 136 10.52 5.70 16.29
C THR A 136 9.24 6.46 15.98
N VAL A 137 8.12 5.74 15.89
CA VAL A 137 6.76 6.30 15.82
C VAL A 137 5.93 5.59 16.88
#